data_AF-A0A9D4EF56-F1
#
_entry.id   AF-A0A9D4EF56-F1
#
_cell.length_a   1.000
_cell.length_b   1.000
_cell.length_c   1.000
_cell.angle_alpha   90.00
_cell.angle_beta   90.00
_cell.angle_gamma   90.00
#
_symmetry.space_group_name_H-M   'P 1'
#
loop_
_entity.id
_entity.type
_entity.pdbx_description
1 polymer ?
#
loop_
_entity_poly.entity_id
_entity_poly.type
_entity_poly.pdbx_seq_one_letter_code
_entity_poly.pdbx_strand_id
1 'polypeptide(L)'
;MIPGPAYMERKDLWDYVRKLLVHSFVQSSQIEPLFRNLAQRANTEPLTKLINNIDSTWIQSLTFPIQSWCIYGLHIRTKNDVEGFHTRLNGVSGGRSLTFYKLVPALRKQALEAELDIDQLVDNGVGRRQRNQYRESDRKNFDAWGKYEAKELTTSGLLRLDLISNEIMHETHLAKAMAV
;
A
#
# COMPACT_ATOMS: atom_id res chain seq x y z
N MET A 1 41.09 3.03 -0.16
CA MET A 1 39.72 3.60 -0.24
C MET A 1 38.86 2.52 -0.87
N ILE A 2 38.03 1.84 -0.08
CA ILE A 2 37.16 0.76 -0.57
C ILE A 2 35.91 1.44 -1.18
N PRO A 3 35.52 1.17 -2.43
CA PRO A 3 34.33 1.77 -3.00
C PRO A 3 33.10 1.29 -2.22
N GLY A 4 32.21 2.23 -1.88
CA GLY A 4 30.95 1.91 -1.21
C GLY A 4 30.11 0.97 -2.07
N PRO A 5 29.21 0.16 -1.48
CA PRO A 5 28.42 -0.82 -2.21
C PRO A 5 27.54 -0.12 -3.27
N ALA A 6 27.47 -0.70 -4.48
CA ALA A 6 26.84 -0.14 -5.68
C ALA A 6 25.36 0.30 -5.54
N TYR A 7 24.67 -0.07 -4.46
CA TYR A 7 23.32 0.44 -4.18
C TYR A 7 23.31 1.92 -3.74
N MET A 8 24.43 2.43 -3.20
CA MET A 8 24.55 3.85 -2.83
C MET A 8 24.68 4.77 -4.04
N GLU A 9 25.14 4.26 -5.19
CA GLU A 9 25.27 5.03 -6.44
C GLU A 9 23.93 5.32 -7.13
N ARG A 10 22.82 4.74 -6.68
CA ARG A 10 21.47 4.88 -7.27
C ARG A 10 20.43 5.45 -6.31
N LYS A 11 20.87 6.26 -5.33
CA LYS A 11 19.98 6.87 -4.32
C LYS A 11 18.86 7.69 -4.95
N ASP A 12 19.16 8.40 -6.03
CA ASP A 12 18.22 9.17 -6.83
C ASP A 12 17.11 8.32 -7.47
N LEU A 13 17.47 7.17 -8.06
CA LEU A 13 16.54 6.20 -8.62
C LEU A 13 15.66 5.58 -7.52
N TRP A 14 16.27 5.21 -6.39
CA TRP A 14 15.55 4.71 -5.22
C TRP A 14 14.56 5.74 -4.69
N ASP A 15 14.98 6.99 -4.59
CA ASP A 15 14.12 8.09 -4.16
C ASP A 15 12.98 8.33 -5.15
N TYR A 16 13.23 8.19 -6.45
CA TYR A 16 12.22 8.31 -7.49
C TYR A 16 11.18 7.18 -7.40
N VAL A 17 11.61 5.92 -7.34
CA VAL A 17 10.71 4.76 -7.24
C VAL A 17 9.94 4.79 -5.93
N ARG A 18 10.59 5.14 -4.81
CA ARG A 18 9.89 5.28 -3.52
C ARG A 18 8.79 6.32 -3.60
N LYS A 19 9.06 7.49 -4.21
CA LYS A 19 8.06 8.53 -4.42
C LYS A 19 6.85 7.99 -5.18
N LEU A 20 7.03 7.14 -6.20
CA LEU A 20 5.92 6.49 -6.91
C LEU A 20 5.08 5.60 -5.98
N LEU A 21 5.71 4.81 -5.11
CA LEU A 21 5.01 3.86 -4.23
C LEU A 21 4.25 4.53 -3.08
N VAL A 22 4.73 5.67 -2.57
CA VAL A 22 4.09 6.36 -1.44
C VAL A 22 2.80 7.10 -1.79
N HIS A 23 2.39 7.16 -3.07
CA HIS A 23 1.15 7.84 -3.46
C HIS A 23 -0.09 7.25 -2.80
N SER A 24 -0.11 5.96 -2.48
CA SER A 24 -1.25 5.35 -1.80
C SER A 24 -1.53 5.97 -0.41
N PHE A 25 -0.54 6.64 0.19
CA PHE A 25 -0.62 7.29 1.50
C PHE A 25 -1.13 8.73 1.47
N VAL A 26 -1.49 9.26 0.30
CA VAL A 26 -2.15 10.58 0.18
C VAL A 26 -3.61 10.40 -0.22
N GLN A 27 -4.40 11.46 0.00
CA GLN A 27 -5.79 11.50 -0.45
C GLN A 27 -5.92 11.11 -1.91
N SER A 28 -6.93 10.29 -2.23
CA SER A 28 -7.14 9.73 -3.58
C SER A 28 -7.19 10.79 -4.68
N SER A 29 -7.74 11.98 -4.39
CA SER A 29 -7.79 13.13 -5.31
C SER A 29 -6.42 13.70 -5.68
N GLN A 30 -5.39 13.47 -4.85
CA GLN A 30 -4.03 13.97 -5.06
C GLN A 30 -3.12 12.96 -5.78
N ILE A 31 -3.51 11.69 -5.81
CA ILE A 31 -2.69 10.60 -6.34
C ILE A 31 -2.35 10.81 -7.82
N GLU A 32 -3.37 11.02 -8.67
CA GLU A 32 -3.14 11.21 -10.10
C GLU A 32 -2.33 12.49 -10.39
N PRO A 33 -2.65 13.68 -9.85
CA PRO A 33 -1.85 14.88 -10.07
C PRO A 33 -0.37 14.72 -9.70
N LEU A 34 -0.07 14.08 -8.55
CA LEU A 34 1.29 13.84 -8.11
C LEU A 34 2.02 12.82 -9.01
N PHE A 35 1.33 11.75 -9.40
CA PHE A 35 1.86 10.77 -10.33
C PHE A 35 2.23 11.42 -11.67
N ARG A 36 1.33 12.23 -12.24
CA ARG A 36 1.58 12.95 -13.51
C ARG A 36 2.80 13.87 -13.39
N ASN A 37 2.97 14.58 -12.27
CA ASN A 37 4.16 15.42 -12.05
C ASN A 37 5.47 14.62 -11.98
N LEU A 38 5.44 13.44 -11.37
CA LEU A 38 6.62 12.57 -11.27
C LEU A 38 6.92 11.83 -12.59
N ALA A 39 5.88 11.45 -13.33
CA ALA A 39 5.98 10.82 -14.65
C ALA A 39 6.77 11.70 -15.63
N GLN A 40 6.60 13.03 -15.58
CA GLN A 40 7.35 13.99 -16.41
C GLN A 40 8.86 13.97 -16.17
N ARG A 41 9.32 13.41 -15.05
CA ARG A 41 10.75 13.34 -14.69
C ARG A 41 11.40 12.03 -15.16
N ALA A 42 10.64 11.09 -15.72
CA ALA A 42 11.19 9.88 -16.31
C ALA A 42 11.97 10.23 -17.58
N ASN A 43 13.29 10.07 -17.54
CA ASN A 43 14.21 10.48 -18.60
C ASN A 43 14.96 9.32 -19.26
N THR A 44 14.67 8.08 -18.86
CA THR A 44 15.27 6.87 -19.43
C THR A 44 14.18 5.91 -19.91
N GLU A 45 14.48 5.12 -20.93
CA GLU A 45 13.53 4.15 -21.49
C GLU A 45 12.95 3.18 -20.43
N PRO A 46 13.74 2.61 -19.50
CA PRO A 46 13.20 1.73 -18.47
C PRO A 46 12.23 2.44 -17.52
N LEU A 47 12.51 3.70 -17.14
CA LEU A 47 11.61 4.48 -16.30
C LEU A 47 10.32 4.82 -17.03
N THR A 48 10.39 5.17 -18.32
CA THR A 48 9.20 5.41 -19.13
C THR A 48 8.33 4.16 -19.24
N LYS A 49 8.93 2.98 -19.44
CA LYS A 49 8.19 1.71 -19.43
C LYS A 49 7.51 1.44 -18.09
N LEU A 50 8.20 1.68 -16.97
CA LEU A 50 7.64 1.54 -15.63
C LEU A 50 6.45 2.50 -15.42
N ILE A 51 6.60 3.78 -15.78
CA ILE A 51 5.53 4.77 -15.67
C ILE A 51 4.31 4.37 -16.51
N ASN A 52 4.50 3.94 -17.75
CA ASN A 52 3.40 3.51 -18.62
C ASN A 52 2.68 2.28 -18.06
N ASN A 53 3.42 1.34 -17.45
CA ASN A 53 2.83 0.20 -16.78
C ASN A 53 2.01 0.64 -15.56
N ILE A 54 2.53 1.53 -14.71
CA ILE A 54 1.81 2.02 -13.54
C ILE A 54 0.55 2.79 -13.96
N ASP A 55 0.65 3.64 -14.98
CA ASP A 55 -0.45 4.45 -15.47
C ASP A 55 -1.61 3.57 -15.95
N SER A 56 -1.32 2.60 -16.82
CA SER A 56 -2.34 1.68 -17.35
C SER A 56 -2.89 0.71 -16.32
N THR A 57 -2.08 0.25 -15.36
CA THR A 57 -2.47 -0.79 -14.40
C THR A 57 -3.21 -0.24 -13.17
N TRP A 58 -2.83 0.96 -12.72
CA TRP A 58 -3.25 1.50 -11.42
C TRP A 58 -3.92 2.87 -11.49
N ILE A 59 -3.48 3.77 -12.37
CA ILE A 59 -4.00 5.14 -12.41
C ILE A 59 -5.26 5.23 -13.27
N GLN A 60 -5.23 4.64 -14.47
CA GLN A 60 -6.35 4.60 -15.42
C GLN A 60 -7.14 3.28 -15.36
N SER A 61 -6.94 2.50 -14.29
CA SER A 61 -7.53 1.18 -14.15
C SER A 61 -9.02 1.27 -13.87
N LEU A 62 -9.83 0.63 -14.73
CA LEU A 62 -11.26 0.42 -14.46
C LEU A 62 -11.50 -0.73 -13.48
N THR A 63 -10.57 -1.68 -13.42
CA THR A 63 -10.66 -2.87 -12.54
C THR A 63 -10.24 -2.54 -11.11
N PHE A 64 -9.20 -1.71 -10.95
CA PHE A 64 -8.64 -1.32 -9.66
C PHE A 64 -8.58 0.21 -9.56
N PRO A 65 -9.74 0.89 -9.41
CA PRO A 65 -9.79 2.34 -9.31
C PRO A 65 -8.97 2.82 -8.11
N ILE A 66 -8.47 4.06 -8.14
CA ILE A 66 -7.59 4.63 -7.12
C ILE A 66 -8.11 4.42 -5.69
N GLN A 67 -9.43 4.57 -5.49
CA GLN A 67 -10.09 4.41 -4.20
C GLN A 67 -9.97 2.98 -3.65
N SER A 68 -9.81 1.97 -4.49
CA SER A 68 -9.70 0.56 -4.07
C SER A 68 -8.35 0.21 -3.45
N TRP A 69 -7.31 1.01 -3.70
CA TRP A 69 -5.95 0.76 -3.21
C TRP A 69 -5.33 1.94 -2.45
N CYS A 70 -5.99 3.09 -2.43
CA CYS A 70 -5.66 4.21 -1.54
C CYS A 70 -5.82 3.77 -0.08
N ILE A 71 -4.79 4.01 0.73
CA ILE A 71 -4.76 3.64 2.15
C ILE A 71 -4.84 4.85 3.08
N TYR A 72 -4.96 6.06 2.52
CA TYR A 72 -5.12 7.28 3.30
C TYR A 72 -6.36 7.20 4.18
N GLY A 73 -6.18 7.45 5.48
CA GLY A 73 -7.26 7.36 6.48
C GLY A 73 -7.67 5.94 6.85
N LEU A 74 -6.98 4.91 6.33
CA LEU A 74 -7.25 3.51 6.63
C LEU A 74 -6.13 2.90 7.47
N HIS A 75 -6.49 1.91 8.28
CA HIS A 75 -5.51 1.07 8.97
C HIS A 75 -4.62 0.32 7.97
N ILE A 76 -3.32 0.22 8.27
CA ILE A 76 -2.40 -0.43 7.35
C ILE A 76 -2.60 -1.94 7.38
N ARG A 77 -2.93 -2.48 6.21
CA ARG A 77 -3.01 -3.92 6.01
C ARG A 77 -1.63 -4.51 5.88
N THR A 78 -1.36 -5.51 6.69
CA THR A 78 -0.09 -6.24 6.74
C THR A 78 -0.19 -7.55 5.98
N LYS A 79 0.96 -8.21 5.76
CA LYS A 79 0.98 -9.59 5.24
C LYS A 79 0.08 -10.53 6.05
N ASN A 80 0.01 -10.36 7.37
CA ASN A 80 -0.83 -11.20 8.23
C ASN A 80 -2.32 -11.07 7.90
N ASP A 81 -2.78 -9.92 7.40
CA ASP A 81 -4.16 -9.73 6.99
C ASP A 81 -4.49 -10.55 5.73
N VAL A 82 -3.55 -10.59 4.78
CA VAL A 82 -3.65 -11.40 3.55
C VAL A 82 -3.54 -12.88 3.86
N GLU A 83 -2.56 -13.30 4.64
CA GLU A 83 -2.38 -14.70 5.04
C GLU A 83 -3.55 -15.21 5.89
N GLY A 84 -4.09 -14.36 6.77
CA GLY A 84 -5.28 -14.66 7.56
C GLY A 84 -6.53 -14.78 6.67
N PHE A 85 -6.69 -13.89 5.68
CA PHE A 85 -7.76 -13.99 4.69
C PHE A 85 -7.66 -15.30 3.89
N HIS A 86 -6.47 -15.62 3.39
CA HIS A 86 -6.19 -16.86 2.67
C HIS A 86 -6.48 -18.10 3.52
N THR A 87 -6.07 -18.10 4.79
CA THR A 87 -6.32 -19.19 5.74
C THR A 87 -7.83 -19.38 5.97
N ARG A 88 -8.60 -18.29 6.14
CA ARG A 88 -10.06 -18.37 6.27
C ARG A 88 -10.71 -18.93 5.00
N LEU A 89 -10.28 -18.48 3.82
CA LEU A 89 -10.74 -19.01 2.54
C LEU A 89 -10.50 -20.52 2.41
N ASN A 90 -9.31 -20.98 2.80
CA ASN A 90 -8.97 -22.40 2.81
C ASN A 90 -9.76 -23.20 3.86
N GLY A 91 -10.13 -22.57 4.98
CA GLY A 91 -11.01 -23.17 6.00
C GLY A 91 -12.43 -23.39 5.47
N VAL A 92 -12.99 -22.39 4.78
CA VAL A 92 -14.33 -22.45 4.18
C VAL A 92 -14.41 -23.50 3.06
N SER A 93 -13.30 -23.79 2.39
CA SER A 93 -13.24 -24.75 1.28
C SER A 93 -13.08 -26.21 1.68
N GLY A 94 -12.88 -26.49 2.97
CA GLY A 94 -12.57 -27.84 3.46
C GLY A 94 -11.15 -28.30 3.14
N GLY A 95 -10.19 -27.38 2.97
CA GLY A 95 -8.77 -27.70 2.76
C GLY A 95 -8.26 -27.57 1.32
N ARG A 96 -7.22 -28.37 0.99
CA ARG A 96 -6.23 -28.20 -0.11
C ARG A 96 -6.77 -28.04 -1.54
N SER A 97 -8.06 -28.26 -1.80
CA SER A 97 -8.64 -28.16 -3.15
C SER A 97 -9.87 -27.27 -3.14
N LEU A 98 -9.63 -25.97 -3.35
CA LEU A 98 -10.66 -24.97 -3.55
C LEU A 98 -11.06 -24.96 -5.03
N THR A 99 -12.09 -25.73 -5.39
CA THR A 99 -12.63 -25.70 -6.76
C THR A 99 -13.32 -24.37 -7.05
N PHE A 100 -13.35 -23.97 -8.31
CA PHE A 100 -13.97 -22.71 -8.75
C PHE A 100 -15.40 -22.53 -8.22
N TYR A 101 -16.21 -23.60 -8.26
CA TYR A 101 -17.59 -23.61 -7.78
C TYR A 101 -17.74 -23.36 -6.27
N LYS A 102 -16.70 -23.63 -5.46
CA LYS A 102 -16.65 -23.31 -4.03
C LYS A 102 -16.06 -21.92 -3.76
N LEU A 103 -15.08 -21.52 -4.59
CA LEU A 103 -14.43 -20.22 -4.49
C LEU A 103 -15.40 -19.06 -4.74
N VAL A 104 -16.16 -19.11 -5.84
CA VAL A 104 -17.01 -17.98 -6.24
C VAL A 104 -18.05 -17.62 -5.17
N PRO A 105 -18.81 -18.58 -4.59
CA PRO A 105 -19.74 -18.26 -3.51
C PRO A 105 -19.04 -17.76 -2.25
N ALA A 106 -17.88 -18.32 -1.89
CA ALA A 106 -17.11 -17.89 -0.72
C ALA A 106 -16.60 -16.45 -0.87
N LEU A 107 -16.08 -16.10 -2.05
CA LEU A 107 -15.68 -14.72 -2.37
C LEU A 107 -16.87 -13.78 -2.36
N ARG A 108 -18.00 -14.16 -2.96
CA ARG A 108 -19.23 -13.36 -2.97
C ARG A 108 -19.73 -13.08 -1.55
N LYS A 109 -19.76 -14.10 -0.70
CA LYS A 109 -20.15 -13.96 0.71
C LYS A 109 -19.24 -12.97 1.42
N GLN A 110 -17.92 -13.10 1.26
CA GLN A 110 -16.97 -12.18 1.89
C GLN A 110 -17.05 -10.75 1.34
N ALA A 111 -17.34 -10.57 0.06
CA ALA A 111 -17.53 -9.23 -0.52
C ALA A 111 -18.75 -8.52 0.11
N LEU A 112 -19.87 -9.24 0.28
CA LEU A 112 -21.07 -8.70 0.94
C LEU A 112 -20.84 -8.41 2.43
N GLU A 113 -20.11 -9.27 3.13
CA GLU A 113 -19.73 -9.04 4.53
C GLU A 113 -18.79 -7.83 4.66
N ALA A 114 -17.85 -7.67 3.73
CA ALA A 114 -16.94 -6.52 3.73
C ALA A 114 -17.67 -5.19 3.47
N GLU A 115 -18.70 -5.18 2.63
CA GLU A 115 -19.53 -4.00 2.39
C GLU A 115 -20.28 -3.58 3.67
N LEU A 116 -20.82 -4.54 4.42
CA LEU A 116 -21.45 -4.30 5.73
C LEU A 116 -20.45 -3.84 6.79
N ASP A 117 -19.23 -4.38 6.78
CA ASP A 117 -18.15 -3.96 7.68
C ASP A 117 -17.65 -2.55 7.33
N ILE A 118 -17.65 -2.12 6.06
CA ILE A 118 -17.25 -0.75 5.66
C ILE A 118 -18.20 0.28 6.28
N ASP A 119 -19.52 0.07 6.17
CA ASP A 119 -20.51 0.94 6.78
C ASP A 119 -20.35 0.98 8.32
N GLN A 120 -20.08 -0.16 8.94
CA GLN A 120 -19.85 -0.23 10.39
C GLN A 120 -18.50 0.38 10.83
N LEU A 121 -17.44 0.28 10.02
CA LEU A 121 -16.13 0.88 10.29
C LEU A 121 -16.15 2.40 10.09
N VAL A 122 -16.99 2.89 9.17
CA VAL A 122 -17.27 4.32 8.99
C VAL A 122 -18.09 4.86 10.16
N ASP A 123 -19.09 4.12 10.66
CA ASP A 123 -19.97 4.56 11.73
C ASP A 123 -19.40 4.37 13.15
N ASN A 124 -18.61 3.33 13.39
CA ASN A 124 -18.07 3.02 14.72
C ASN A 124 -16.70 2.35 14.56
N GLY A 125 -15.63 3.05 14.97
CA GLY A 125 -14.25 2.55 14.99
C GLY A 125 -14.04 1.33 15.89
N VAL A 126 -14.59 0.18 15.49
CA VAL A 126 -14.38 -1.13 16.11
C VAL A 126 -12.99 -1.59 15.69
N GLY A 127 -11.98 -1.06 16.38
CA GLY A 127 -10.59 -1.42 16.18
C GLY A 127 -10.37 -2.90 16.47
N ARG A 128 -10.11 -3.69 15.44
CA ARG A 128 -9.60 -5.07 15.57
C ARG A 128 -8.39 -5.08 16.52
N ARG A 129 -8.24 -6.15 17.29
CA ARG A 129 -7.12 -6.36 18.20
C ARG A 129 -5.83 -6.60 17.39
N GLN A 130 -5.15 -5.51 17.04
CA GLN A 130 -3.89 -5.51 16.31
C GLN A 130 -2.70 -5.64 17.30
N ARG A 131 -1.56 -6.18 16.86
CA ARG A 131 -0.33 -6.22 17.70
C ARG A 131 0.17 -4.80 17.98
N ASN A 132 0.68 -4.55 19.18
CA ASN A 132 1.09 -3.21 19.64
C ASN A 132 2.02 -2.47 18.67
N GLN A 133 2.95 -3.17 18.00
CA GLN A 133 3.86 -2.55 17.03
C GLN A 133 3.14 -1.90 15.84
N TYR A 134 2.10 -2.55 15.31
CA TYR A 134 1.34 -1.99 14.18
C TYR A 134 0.38 -0.89 14.62
N ARG A 135 -0.09 -0.93 15.89
CA ARG A 135 -0.89 0.15 16.47
C ARG A 135 -0.10 1.44 16.60
N GLU A 136 1.18 1.35 16.97
CA GLU A 136 2.04 2.52 17.08
C GLU A 136 2.33 3.13 15.71
N SER A 137 2.56 2.30 14.70
CA SER A 137 2.78 2.78 13.34
C SER A 137 1.51 3.34 12.70
N ASP A 138 0.35 2.72 12.92
CA ASP A 138 -0.96 3.28 12.54
C ASP A 138 -1.19 4.63 13.24
N ARG A 139 -0.92 4.73 14.55
CA ARG A 139 -1.03 5.99 15.31
C ARG A 139 -0.20 7.11 14.69
N LYS A 140 1.06 6.83 14.33
CA LYS A 140 1.93 7.81 13.65
C LYS A 140 1.36 8.26 12.31
N ASN A 141 0.78 7.35 11.53
CA ASN A 141 0.14 7.69 10.26
C ASN A 141 -1.11 8.55 10.49
N PHE A 142 -1.98 8.18 11.42
CA PHE A 142 -3.18 8.96 11.74
C PHE A 142 -2.83 10.35 12.28
N ASP A 143 -1.82 10.48 13.14
CA ASP A 143 -1.33 11.76 13.63
C ASP A 143 -0.79 12.63 12.46
N ALA A 144 -0.07 12.02 11.52
CA ALA A 144 0.45 12.72 10.34
C ALA A 144 -0.67 13.14 9.37
N TRP A 145 -1.67 12.29 9.15
CA TRP A 145 -2.83 12.60 8.33
C TRP A 145 -3.70 13.68 8.98
N GLY A 146 -3.90 13.66 10.30
CA GLY A 146 -4.61 14.73 11.01
C GLY A 146 -3.93 16.10 10.83
N LYS A 147 -2.59 16.16 10.93
CA LYS A 147 -1.82 17.39 10.64
C LYS A 147 -1.92 17.82 9.18
N TYR A 148 -1.97 16.86 8.26
CA TYR A 148 -2.15 17.12 6.83
C TYR A 148 -3.53 17.73 6.54
N GLU A 149 -4.60 17.20 7.15
CA GLU A 149 -5.96 17.73 7.02
C GLU A 149 -6.11 19.12 7.65
N ALA A 150 -5.45 19.34 8.78
CA ALA A 150 -5.34 20.66 9.42
C ALA A 150 -4.50 21.67 8.61
N LYS A 151 -3.91 21.25 7.47
CA LYS A 151 -3.01 22.06 6.62
C LYS A 151 -1.73 22.50 7.33
N GLU A 152 -1.37 21.86 8.45
CA GLU A 152 -0.11 22.07 9.17
C GLU A 152 1.05 21.33 8.50
N LEU A 153 0.74 20.28 7.73
CA LEU A 153 1.69 19.49 6.97
C LEU A 153 1.39 19.60 5.47
N THR A 154 2.41 19.90 4.67
CA THR A 154 2.27 19.91 3.20
C THR A 154 2.30 18.48 2.64
N THR A 155 1.81 18.28 1.42
CA THR A 155 1.87 16.97 0.74
C THR A 155 3.30 16.47 0.61
N SER A 156 4.24 17.36 0.28
CA SER A 156 5.67 17.03 0.25
C SER A 156 6.22 16.68 1.63
N GLY A 157 5.71 17.31 2.69
CA GLY A 157 6.05 16.99 4.08
C GLY A 157 5.54 15.60 4.47
N LEU A 158 4.29 15.28 4.16
CA LEU A 158 3.67 13.97 4.41
C LEU A 158 4.44 12.84 3.71
N LEU A 159 4.78 13.02 2.43
CA LEU A 159 5.52 12.02 1.64
C LEU A 159 6.99 11.85 2.07
N ARG A 160 7.54 12.78 2.85
CA ARG A 160 8.90 12.71 3.41
C ARG A 160 8.95 12.05 4.78
N LEU A 161 7.81 11.87 5.44
CA LEU A 161 7.78 11.14 6.68
C LEU A 161 8.18 9.68 6.41
N ASP A 162 8.99 9.12 7.30
CA ASP A 162 9.28 7.68 7.35
C ASP A 162 8.04 6.91 7.82
N LEU A 163 6.93 7.08 7.10
CA LEU A 163 5.71 6.30 7.26
C LEU A 163 6.05 4.83 6.99
N ILE A 164 5.14 3.93 7.36
CA ILE A 164 5.32 2.46 7.26
C ILE A 164 5.83 2.00 5.87
N SER A 165 5.68 2.81 4.81
CA SER A 165 6.40 2.61 3.55
C SER A 165 7.89 2.26 3.72
N ASN A 166 8.63 2.84 4.68
CA ASN A 166 10.03 2.46 4.90
C ASN A 166 10.17 1.13 5.64
N GLU A 167 9.31 0.81 6.61
CA GLU A 167 9.31 -0.49 7.32
C GLU A 167 8.90 -1.66 6.39
N ILE A 168 7.84 -1.50 5.60
CA ILE A 168 7.39 -2.50 4.62
C ILE A 168 8.41 -2.69 3.49
N MET A 169 9.07 -1.62 3.04
CA MET A 169 10.13 -1.71 2.03
C MET A 169 11.42 -2.32 2.62
N HIS A 170 11.77 -2.04 3.88
CA HIS A 170 12.95 -2.64 4.51
C HIS A 170 12.77 -4.15 4.79
N GLU A 171 11.58 -4.61 5.19
CA GLU A 171 11.31 -6.05 5.37
C GLU A 171 11.44 -6.84 4.07
N THR A 172 11.09 -6.24 2.92
CA THR A 172 11.25 -6.89 1.61
C THR A 172 12.72 -6.99 1.16
N HIS A 173 13.59 -6.10 1.66
CA HIS A 173 15.03 -6.14 1.37
C HIS A 173 15.82 -7.07 2.29
N LEU A 174 15.47 -7.18 3.57
CA LEU A 174 16.15 -8.09 4.50
C LEU A 174 15.79 -9.56 4.23
N ALA A 175 14.55 -9.85 3.81
CA ALA A 175 14.14 -11.21 3.45
C ALA A 175 14.82 -11.75 2.18
N LYS A 176 15.26 -10.88 1.26
CA LYS A 176 16.03 -11.27 0.07
C LYS A 176 17.54 -11.32 0.30
N ALA A 177 18.07 -10.56 1.26
CA ALA A 177 19.49 -10.57 1.61
C ALA A 177 19.88 -11.74 2.53
N MET A 178 18.92 -12.41 3.18
CA MET A 178 19.14 -13.60 4.00
C MET A 178 18.82 -14.92 3.29
N ALA A 179 18.53 -14.87 1.98
CA ALA A 179 18.16 -16.04 1.17
C ALA A 179 19.13 -16.32 -0.01
N VAL A 180 20.33 -15.75 0.02
CA VAL A 180 21.46 -16.08 -0.87
C VAL A 180 22.72 -16.17 -0.01
#